data_AF-A0A851D4D2-F1
#
_entry.id   AF-A0A851D4D2-F1
#
_cell.length_a   1.000
_cell.length_b   1.000
_cell.length_c   1.000
_cell.angle_alpha   90.00
_cell.angle_beta   90.00
_cell.angle_gamma   90.00
#
_symmetry.space_group_name_H-M   'P 1'
#
loop_
_entity.id
_entity.type
_entity.pdbx_description
1 polymer ?
#
loop_
_entity_poly.entity_id
_entity_poly.type
_entity_poly.pdbx_seq_one_letter_code
_entity_poly.pdbx_strand_id
1 'polypeptide(L)'
;HRTIIYLSIVYVIGHLIKSVGAIPSLGNQVVHVILSMVGLFLIALGTGGIKPCVSAFGGDQFEEEHTSERSKFFSIFYLSINAGSLISTFVTPVLRGDVKCFGEDCYALAFGVPAALMVLALGE
;
A
#
# COMPACT_ATOMS: atom_id res chain seq x y z
N HIS A 1 -1.31 -9.36 -16.19
CA HIS A 1 -1.44 -7.95 -15.75
C HIS A 1 -2.77 -7.62 -15.08
N ARG A 2 -3.93 -8.09 -15.57
CA ARG A 2 -5.24 -7.83 -14.92
C ARG A 2 -5.31 -8.20 -13.44
N THR A 3 -4.62 -9.27 -13.03
CA THR A 3 -4.51 -9.69 -11.63
C THR A 3 -3.89 -8.60 -10.74
N ILE A 4 -2.86 -7.90 -11.21
CA ILE A 4 -2.21 -6.81 -10.46
C ILE A 4 -3.23 -5.69 -10.22
N ILE A 5 -4.00 -5.32 -11.24
CA ILE A 5 -5.03 -4.28 -11.13
C ILE A 5 -6.12 -4.69 -10.13
N TYR A 6 -6.69 -5.90 -10.25
CA TYR A 6 -7.72 -6.38 -9.33
C TYR A 6 -7.24 -6.41 -7.88
N LEU A 7 -6.01 -6.90 -7.63
CA LEU A 7 -5.45 -6.94 -6.29
C LEU A 7 -5.10 -5.55 -5.75
N SER A 8 -4.73 -4.61 -6.63
CA SER A 8 -4.50 -3.21 -6.26
C SER A 8 -5.79 -2.50 -5.87
N ILE A 9 -6.91 -2.82 -6.53
CA ILE A 9 -8.25 -2.34 -6.11
C ILE A 9 -8.59 -2.89 -4.72
N VAL A 10 -8.37 -4.18 -4.45
CA VAL A 10 -8.58 -4.78 -3.12
C VAL A 10 -7.71 -4.10 -2.07
N TYR A 11 -6.45 -3.84 -2.38
CA TYR A 11 -5.52 -3.12 -1.51
C TYR A 11 -6.00 -1.70 -1.18
N VAL A 12 -6.44 -0.94 -2.19
CA VAL A 12 -7.00 0.41 -2.03
C VAL A 12 -8.24 0.37 -1.13
N ILE A 13 -9.18 -0.55 -1.39
CA ILE A 13 -10.38 -0.71 -0.56
C ILE A 13 -10.00 -1.03 0.90
N GLY A 14 -9.04 -1.92 1.13
CA GLY A 14 -8.56 -2.25 2.47
C GLY A 14 -8.01 -1.03 3.22
N HIS A 15 -7.20 -0.21 2.54
CA HIS A 15 -6.67 1.04 3.11
C HIS A 15 -7.75 2.09 3.36
N LEU A 16 -8.74 2.22 2.47
CA LEU A 16 -9.89 3.11 2.68
C LEU A 16 -10.74 2.69 3.88
N ILE A 17 -11.07 1.39 3.99
CA ILE A 17 -11.79 0.86 5.14
C ILE A 17 -11.01 1.08 6.43
N LYS A 18 -9.69 0.85 6.41
CA LYS A 18 -8.83 1.06 7.57
C LYS A 18 -8.72 2.55 7.95
N SER A 19 -8.66 3.44 6.97
CA SER A 19 -8.64 4.90 7.16
C SER A 19 -9.96 5.41 7.77
N VAL A 20 -11.10 4.99 7.21
CA VAL A 20 -12.44 5.33 7.73
C VAL A 20 -12.65 4.77 9.14
N GLY A 21 -12.23 3.53 9.39
CA GLY A 21 -12.29 2.92 10.72
C GLY A 21 -11.41 3.59 11.77
N ALA A 22 -10.49 4.48 11.38
CA ALA A 22 -9.66 5.26 12.28
C ALA A 22 -10.24 6.64 12.63
N ILE A 23 -11.42 7.00 12.10
CA ILE A 23 -12.10 8.26 12.42
C ILE A 23 -12.80 8.13 13.78
N PRO A 24 -12.43 8.90 14.82
CA PRO A 24 -12.94 8.68 16.19
C PRO A 24 -14.46 8.83 16.34
N SER A 25 -15.11 9.60 15.48
CA SER A 25 -16.56 9.84 15.53
C SER A 25 -17.40 8.72 14.91
N LEU A 26 -16.78 7.64 14.40
CA LEU A 26 -17.46 6.61 13.63
C LEU A 26 -17.84 5.38 14.48
N GLY A 27 -19.06 5.39 15.00
CA GLY A 27 -19.66 4.23 15.66
C GLY A 27 -19.10 3.98 17.06
N ASN A 28 -19.17 2.72 17.51
CA ASN A 28 -18.66 2.30 18.82
C ASN A 28 -17.36 1.48 18.67
N GLN A 29 -16.74 1.11 19.79
CA GLN A 29 -15.50 0.33 19.82
C GLN A 29 -15.58 -0.96 18.98
N VAL A 30 -16.73 -1.63 18.94
CA VAL A 30 -16.93 -2.86 18.15
C VAL A 30 -16.82 -2.56 16.66
N VAL A 31 -17.41 -1.46 16.19
CA VAL A 31 -17.31 -1.02 14.79
C VAL A 31 -15.86 -0.76 14.40
N HIS A 32 -15.08 -0.04 15.23
CA HIS A 32 -13.66 0.21 14.96
C HIS A 32 -12.83 -1.06 14.82
N VAL A 33 -13.08 -2.06 15.68
CA VAL A 33 -12.38 -3.35 15.63
C VAL A 33 -12.74 -4.10 14.36
N ILE A 34 -14.03 -4.19 14.01
CA ILE A 34 -14.48 -4.89 12.80
C ILE A 34 -13.89 -4.24 11.55
N LEU A 35 -14.01 -2.92 11.40
CA LEU A 35 -13.43 -2.20 10.26
C LEU A 35 -11.91 -2.37 10.20
N SER A 36 -11.24 -2.36 11.36
CA SER A 36 -9.81 -2.59 11.44
C SER A 36 -9.40 -3.98 10.97
N MET A 37 -10.11 -5.03 11.39
CA MET A 37 -9.82 -6.41 11.01
C MET A 37 -10.10 -6.65 9.53
N VAL A 38 -11.23 -6.17 9.03
CA VAL A 38 -11.59 -6.28 7.61
C VAL A 38 -10.59 -5.52 6.74
N GLY A 39 -10.26 -4.28 7.11
CA GLY A 39 -9.27 -3.48 6.39
C GLY A 39 -7.90 -4.15 6.32
N LEU A 40 -7.39 -4.64 7.46
CA LEU A 40 -6.10 -5.33 7.52
C LEU A 40 -6.11 -6.64 6.72
N PHE A 41 -7.20 -7.40 6.75
CA PHE A 41 -7.35 -8.62 5.96
C PHE A 41 -7.26 -8.33 4.46
N LEU A 42 -7.98 -7.31 3.98
CA LEU A 42 -7.95 -6.91 2.56
C LEU A 42 -6.57 -6.38 2.15
N ILE A 43 -5.90 -5.60 3.02
CA ILE A 43 -4.52 -5.16 2.80
C ILE A 43 -3.57 -6.36 2.68
N ALA A 44 -3.69 -7.36 3.58
CA ALA A 44 -2.87 -8.56 3.55
C ALA A 44 -3.08 -9.37 2.25
N LEU A 45 -4.33 -9.52 1.81
CA LEU A 45 -4.66 -10.18 0.55
C LEU A 45 -4.08 -9.42 -0.66
N GLY A 46 -4.29 -8.11 -0.72
CA GLY A 46 -3.79 -7.27 -1.81
C GLY A 46 -2.26 -7.29 -1.88
N THR A 47 -1.57 -7.02 -0.77
CA THR A 47 -0.10 -7.00 -0.72
C THR A 47 0.52 -8.37 -1.03
N GLY A 48 -0.09 -9.44 -0.55
CA GLY A 48 0.36 -10.82 -0.78
C GLY A 48 0.34 -11.23 -2.24
N GLY A 49 -0.60 -10.71 -3.03
CA GLY A 49 -0.67 -11.01 -4.47
C GLY A 49 0.02 -9.97 -5.37
N ILE A 50 0.00 -8.68 -5.04
CA ILE A 50 0.62 -7.63 -5.88
C ILE A 50 2.12 -7.87 -6.03
N LYS A 51 2.83 -8.11 -4.92
CA LYS A 51 4.29 -8.25 -4.90
C LYS A 51 4.80 -9.34 -5.86
N PRO A 52 4.36 -10.62 -5.77
CA PRO A 52 4.84 -11.66 -6.67
C PRO A 52 4.41 -11.44 -8.13
N CYS A 53 3.21 -10.89 -8.38
CA CYS A 53 2.75 -10.63 -9.75
C CYS A 53 3.53 -9.50 -10.42
N VAL A 54 3.88 -8.43 -9.69
CA VAL A 54 4.68 -7.32 -10.23
C VAL A 54 6.13 -7.76 -10.48
N SER A 55 6.73 -8.54 -9.58
CA SER A 55 8.09 -9.05 -9.80
C SER A 55 8.17 -10.01 -10.98
N ALA A 56 7.19 -10.92 -11.13
CA ALA A 56 7.11 -11.81 -12.28
C ALA A 56 6.95 -11.01 -13.58
N PHE A 57 6.00 -10.07 -13.60
CA PHE A 57 5.79 -9.21 -14.78
C PHE A 57 7.03 -8.39 -15.17
N GLY A 58 7.76 -7.86 -14.18
CA GLY A 58 9.02 -7.16 -14.44
C GLY A 58 10.09 -8.07 -15.04
N GLY A 59 10.18 -9.32 -14.57
CA GLY A 59 11.10 -10.32 -15.10
C GLY A 59 10.75 -10.78 -16.51
N ASP A 60 9.46 -10.92 -16.83
CA ASP A 60 8.95 -11.36 -18.12
C ASP A 60 9.23 -10.37 -19.27
N GLN A 61 9.71 -9.15 -18.96
CA GLN A 61 10.11 -8.15 -19.96
C GLN A 61 11.46 -8.44 -20.62
N PHE A 62 12.25 -9.36 -20.06
CA PHE A 62 13.59 -9.69 -20.54
C PHE A 62 13.61 -11.10 -21.10
N GLU A 63 14.05 -11.25 -22.34
CA GLU A 63 14.32 -12.55 -22.94
C GLU A 63 15.45 -13.29 -22.19
N GLU A 64 15.52 -14.61 -22.31
CA GLU A 64 16.45 -15.44 -21.53
C GLU A 64 17.93 -15.09 -21.76
N GLU A 65 18.27 -14.52 -22.91
CA GLU A 65 19.63 -14.14 -23.28
C GLU A 65 20.10 -12.84 -22.60
N HIS A 66 19.18 -11.95 -22.21
CA HIS A 66 19.44 -10.65 -21.57
C HIS A 66 19.53 -10.73 -20.04
N THR A 67 20.32 -11.68 -19.53
CA THR A 67 20.43 -11.94 -18.09
C THR A 67 21.07 -10.79 -17.30
N SER A 68 21.98 -10.02 -17.91
CA SER A 68 22.66 -8.89 -17.26
C SER A 68 21.70 -7.73 -17.03
N GLU A 69 20.90 -7.39 -18.02
CA GLU A 69 19.89 -6.34 -18.00
C GLU A 69 18.79 -6.68 -17.01
N ARG A 70 18.32 -7.94 -17.02
CA ARG A 70 17.36 -8.44 -16.03
C ARG A 70 17.88 -8.33 -14.59
N SER A 71 19.17 -8.64 -14.37
CA SER A 71 19.80 -8.50 -13.05
C SER A 71 19.84 -7.03 -12.61
N LYS A 72 20.24 -6.11 -13.50
CA LYS A 72 20.24 -4.65 -13.21
C LYS A 72 18.84 -4.14 -12.91
N PHE A 73 17.82 -4.59 -13.64
CA PHE A 73 16.42 -4.28 -13.36
C PHE A 73 16.05 -4.67 -11.93
N PHE A 74 16.33 -5.93 -11.52
CA PHE A 74 16.01 -6.36 -10.16
C PHE A 74 16.83 -5.61 -9.10
N SER A 75 18.09 -5.25 -9.36
CA SER A 75 18.87 -4.40 -8.45
C SER A 75 18.22 -3.04 -8.21
N ILE A 76 17.78 -2.37 -9.29
CA ILE A 76 17.08 -1.08 -9.19
C ILE A 76 15.71 -1.26 -8.53
N PHE A 77 14.98 -2.33 -8.88
CA PHE A 77 13.69 -2.65 -8.29
C PHE A 77 13.78 -2.83 -6.77
N TYR A 78 14.77 -3.61 -6.28
CA TYR A 78 15.00 -3.77 -4.85
C TYR A 78 15.50 -2.50 -4.18
N LEU A 79 16.32 -1.69 -4.86
CA LEU A 79 16.72 -0.38 -4.35
C LEU A 79 15.49 0.53 -4.15
N SER A 80 14.59 0.60 -5.12
CA SER A 80 13.35 1.38 -5.04
C SER A 80 12.43 0.92 -3.90
N ILE A 81 12.29 -0.39 -3.68
CA ILE A 81 11.51 -0.93 -2.57
C ILE A 81 12.08 -0.50 -1.22
N ASN A 82 13.40 -0.63 -1.05
CA ASN A 82 14.07 -0.25 0.20
C ASN A 82 14.02 1.26 0.42
N ALA A 83 14.24 2.06 -0.62
CA ALA A 83 14.11 3.51 -0.56
C ALA A 83 12.69 3.94 -0.17
N GLY A 84 11.66 3.35 -0.78
CA GLY A 84 10.26 3.62 -0.42
C GLY A 84 9.95 3.24 1.04
N SER A 85 10.46 2.10 1.51
CA SER A 85 10.32 1.68 2.91
C SER A 85 10.97 2.66 3.89
N LEU A 86 12.19 3.12 3.55
CA LEU A 86 12.92 4.11 4.34
C LEU A 86 12.15 5.43 4.43
N ILE A 87 11.68 5.96 3.29
CA ILE A 87 10.87 7.19 3.24
C ILE A 87 9.59 7.01 4.07
N SER A 88 8.87 5.90 3.89
CA SER A 88 7.65 5.60 4.63
C SER A 88 7.88 5.55 6.15
N THR A 89 9.04 5.05 6.59
CA THR A 89 9.42 4.97 8.01
C THR A 89 9.51 6.35 8.66
N PHE A 90 9.96 7.36 7.94
CA PHE A 90 10.01 8.75 8.44
C PHE A 90 8.69 9.50 8.23
N VAL A 91 8.05 9.32 7.08
CA VAL A 91 6.85 10.10 6.71
C VAL A 91 5.60 9.64 7.45
N THR A 92 5.41 8.33 7.66
CA THR A 92 4.20 7.80 8.29
C THR A 92 3.98 8.31 9.73
N PRO A 93 4.99 8.36 10.62
CA PRO A 93 4.85 8.96 11.94
C PRO A 93 4.49 10.44 11.91
N VAL A 94 5.09 11.22 11.00
CA VAL A 94 4.80 12.66 10.81
C VAL A 94 3.34 12.86 10.39
N LEU A 95 2.86 12.10 9.41
CA LEU A 95 1.46 12.17 8.95
C LEU A 95 0.46 11.80 10.05
N ARG A 96 0.83 10.91 10.96
CA ARG A 96 -0.01 10.49 12.08
C ARG A 96 0.01 11.50 13.24
N GLY A 97 1.20 11.94 13.67
CA GLY A 97 1.37 12.67 14.93
C GLY A 97 1.43 14.19 14.79
N ASP A 98 2.04 14.69 13.71
CA ASP A 98 2.24 16.14 13.51
C ASP A 98 1.03 16.79 12.83
N VAL A 99 0.19 15.99 12.16
CA VAL A 99 -1.09 16.43 11.58
C VAL A 99 -2.21 16.07 12.53
N LYS A 100 -2.98 17.08 12.98
CA LYS A 100 -4.17 16.88 13.80
C LYS A 100 -5.41 16.75 12.92
N CYS A 101 -6.20 15.70 13.16
CA CYS A 101 -7.49 15.49 12.54
C CYS A 101 -8.51 15.14 13.62
N PHE A 102 -9.73 15.66 13.51
CA PHE A 102 -10.82 15.34 14.46
C PHE A 102 -10.47 15.64 15.93
N GLY A 103 -9.55 16.59 16.18
CA GLY A 103 -9.08 16.95 17.52
C GLY A 103 -7.96 16.07 18.10
N GLU A 104 -7.55 15.01 17.40
CA GLU A 104 -6.52 14.06 17.85
C GLU A 104 -5.48 13.78 16.74
N ASP A 105 -4.59 12.81 16.99
CA ASP A 105 -3.61 12.31 16.02
C ASP A 105 -4.31 11.69 14.79
N CYS A 106 -3.84 12.04 13.59
CA CYS A 106 -4.50 11.68 12.35
C CYS A 106 -4.12 10.29 11.82
N TYR A 107 -4.60 9.24 12.49
CA TYR A 107 -4.46 7.86 12.01
C TYR A 107 -5.11 7.63 10.64
N ALA A 108 -6.24 8.28 10.38
CA ALA A 108 -6.95 8.18 9.10
C ALA A 108 -6.07 8.59 7.92
N LEU A 109 -5.27 9.66 8.06
CA LEU A 109 -4.36 10.12 7.02
C LEU A 109 -3.23 9.14 6.76
N ALA A 110 -2.60 8.60 7.82
CA ALA A 110 -1.52 7.63 7.69
C ALA A 110 -1.95 6.36 6.93
N PHE A 111 -3.18 5.89 7.12
CA PHE A 111 -3.72 4.75 6.36
C PHE A 111 -4.28 5.13 4.98
N GLY A 112 -4.71 6.37 4.79
CA GLY A 112 -5.26 6.87 3.52
C GLY A 112 -4.22 7.20 2.46
N VAL A 113 -3.02 7.66 2.86
CA VAL A 113 -1.95 8.01 1.91
C VAL A 113 -1.53 6.83 1.02
N PRO A 114 -1.30 5.61 1.53
CA PRO A 114 -1.01 4.46 0.67
C PRO A 114 -2.10 4.15 -0.37
N ALA A 115 -3.39 4.37 -0.02
CA ALA A 115 -4.48 4.23 -0.98
C ALA A 115 -4.37 5.26 -2.11
N ALA A 116 -4.14 6.53 -1.77
CA ALA A 116 -4.00 7.60 -2.76
C ALA A 116 -2.80 7.34 -3.68
N LEU A 117 -1.64 6.95 -3.13
CA LEU A 117 -0.45 6.63 -3.92
C LEU A 117 -0.69 5.44 -4.87
N MET A 118 -1.41 4.41 -4.42
CA MET A 118 -1.76 3.29 -5.29
C MET A 118 -2.73 3.70 -6.40
N VAL A 119 -3.72 4.56 -6.11
CA VAL A 119 -4.64 5.07 -7.15
C VAL A 119 -3.89 5.88 -8.20
N LEU A 120 -2.96 6.74 -7.78
CA LEU A 120 -2.10 7.48 -8.71
C LEU A 120 -1.26 6.54 -9.57
N ALA A 121 -0.68 5.49 -8.98
CA ALA A 121 0.13 4.52 -9.71
C ALA A 121 -0.67 3.67 -10.72
N LEU A 122 -1.99 3.53 -10.55
CA LEU A 122 -2.88 2.83 -11.49
C LEU A 122 -3.46 3.75 -12.58
N GLY A 123 -3.39 5.08 -12.39
CA GLY A 123 -3.96 6.07 -13.30
C GLY A 123 -3.04 6.48 -14.46
N GLU A 124 -1.78 6.06 -14.41
CA GLU A 124 -0.76 6.22 -15.45
C GLU A 124 -0.65 4.94 -16.29
#